data_AF-A0A378MHG7-F1
#
_entry.id   AF-A0A378MHG7-F1
#
_cell.length_a   1.000
_cell.length_b   1.000
_cell.length_c   1.000
_cell.angle_alpha   90.00
_cell.angle_beta   90.00
_cell.angle_gamma   90.00
#
_symmetry.space_group_name_H-M   'P 1'
#
loop_
_entity.id
_entity.type
_entity.pdbx_description
1 polymer ?
#
loop_
_entity_poly.entity_id
_entity_poly.type
_entity_poly.pdbx_seq_one_letter_code
_entity_poly.pdbx_strand_id
1 'polypeptide(L)' 'MTTGYHVAVVGATGAVGTQMIKLLEEATFEIKQISFLSSARSAGKNCRSEAKK' A
#
# COMPACT_ATOMS: atom_id res chain seq x y z
N MET A 1 24.30 -5.55 6.59
CA MET A 1 23.74 -4.50 5.72
C MET A 1 22.33 -4.94 5.36
N THR A 2 21.32 -4.34 5.96
CA THR A 2 19.93 -4.78 5.78
C THR A 2 19.38 -4.22 4.48
N THR A 3 19.41 -5.02 3.42
CA THR A 3 18.75 -4.72 2.14
C THR A 3 17.25 -4.97 2.29
N GLY A 4 16.56 -4.03 2.92
CA GLY A 4 15.10 -4.04 3.01
C GLY A 4 14.45 -3.78 1.64
N TYR A 5 13.32 -4.43 1.39
CA TYR A 5 12.64 -4.37 0.09
C TYR A 5 11.86 -3.08 -0.07
N HIS A 6 11.88 -2.52 -1.29
CA HIS A 6 10.99 -1.44 -1.71
C HIS A 6 9.83 -2.07 -2.49
N VAL A 7 8.61 -2.00 -1.95
CA VAL A 7 7.43 -2.67 -2.53
C VAL A 7 6.46 -1.62 -3.03
N ALA A 8 5.99 -1.73 -4.27
CA ALA A 8 4.94 -0.88 -4.81
C ALA A 8 3.69 -1.71 -5.11
N VAL A 9 2.55 -1.31 -4.55
CA VAL A 9 1.26 -1.96 -4.79
C VAL A 9 0.46 -1.09 -5.74
N VAL A 10 0.29 -1.55 -6.98
CA VAL A 10 -0.52 -0.88 -8.01
C VAL A 10 -1.96 -1.35 -7.91
N GLY A 11 -2.92 -0.42 -7.89
CA GLY A 11 -4.33 -0.72 -7.66
C GLY A 11 -4.65 -0.95 -6.18
N ALA A 12 -3.93 -0.30 -5.26
CA ALA A 12 -4.12 -0.40 -3.82
C ALA A 12 -5.58 -0.14 -3.36
N THR A 13 -6.36 0.61 -4.14
CA THR A 13 -7.78 0.93 -3.87
C THR A 13 -8.77 -0.12 -4.38
N GLY A 14 -8.32 -1.11 -5.14
CA GLY A 14 -9.15 -2.19 -5.66
C GLY A 14 -9.36 -3.32 -4.64
N ALA A 15 -10.34 -4.19 -4.89
CA ALA A 15 -10.65 -5.33 -4.02
C ALA A 15 -9.42 -6.21 -3.72
N VAL A 16 -8.56 -6.42 -4.72
CA VAL A 16 -7.32 -7.19 -4.59
C VAL A 16 -6.23 -6.38 -3.87
N GLY A 17 -6.10 -5.09 -4.16
CA GLY A 17 -5.10 -4.21 -3.55
C GLY A 17 -5.26 -4.13 -2.02
N THR A 18 -6.49 -3.99 -1.53
CA THR A 18 -6.77 -3.96 -0.08
C THR A 18 -6.39 -5.27 0.61
N GLN A 19 -6.61 -6.42 -0.02
CA GLN A 19 -6.19 -7.72 0.53
C GLN A 19 -4.66 -7.87 0.51
N MET A 20 -4.01 -7.39 -0.55
CA MET A 20 -2.55 -7.41 -0.66
C MET A 20 -1.89 -6.61 0.46
N ILE A 21 -2.48 -5.48 0.86
CA ILE A 21 -2.01 -4.65 1.98
C ILE A 21 -2.11 -5.42 3.29
N LYS A 22 -3.27 -6.04 3.57
CA LYS A 22 -3.46 -6.84 4.77
C LYS A 22 -2.46 -8.01 4.85
N LEU A 23 -2.23 -8.69 3.74
CA LEU A 23 -1.24 -9.75 3.66
C LEU A 23 0.19 -9.24 3.88
N LEU A 24 0.52 -8.03 3.41
CA LEU A 24 1.82 -7.40 3.67
C LEU A 24 1.97 -6.93 5.12
N GLU A 25 0.87 -6.59 5.81
CA GLU A 25 0.86 -6.25 7.24
C GLU A 25 0.99 -7.51 8.11
N GLU A 26 0.34 -8.61 7.74
CA GLU A 26 0.43 -9.89 8.44
C GLU A 26 1.74 -10.62 8.16
N ALA A 27 2.29 -10.47 6.95
CA ALA A 27 3.56 -11.09 6.59
C ALA A 27 4.73 -10.29 7.14
N THR A 28 5.61 -10.95 7.88
CA THR A 28 6.86 -10.36 8.39
C THR A 28 7.88 -10.24 7.25
N PHE A 29 7.67 -9.27 6.36
CA PHE A 29 8.68 -8.89 5.36
C PHE A 29 9.51 -7.71 5.89
N GLU A 30 10.80 -7.76 5.61
CA GLU A 30 11.71 -6.64 5.91
C GLU A 30 11.53 -5.55 4.84
N ILE A 31 10.38 -4.87 4.88
CA ILE A 31 10.02 -3.82 3.92
C ILE A 31 10.54 -2.49 4.42
N LYS A 32 11.38 -1.85 3.62
CA LYS A 32 11.94 -0.54 3.93
C LYS A 32 10.96 0.58 3.57
N GLN A 33 10.20 0.39 2.49
CA GLN A 33 9.25 1.39 2.00
C GLN A 33 8.15 0.72 1.17
N ILE A 34 6.90 1.13 1.41
CA ILE A 34 5.76 0.72 0.60
C ILE A 34 5.21 1.93 -0.16
N SER A 35 5.00 1.79 -1.46
CA SER A 35 4.39 2.82 -2.32
C SER A 35 3.04 2.32 -2.83
N PHE A 36 1.96 3.00 -2.46
CA PHE A 36 0.62 2.69 -2.96
C PHE A 36 0.34 3.52 -4.20
N LEU A 37 0.21 2.86 -5.34
CA LEU A 37 -0.09 3.48 -6.62
C LEU A 37 -1.51 3.09 -7.04
N SER A 38 -2.28 4.03 -7.58
CA SER A 38 -3.60 3.73 -8.14
C SER A 38 -3.79 4.49 -9.45
N SER A 39 -4.72 4.02 -10.28
CA SER A 39 -4.97 4.58 -11.62
C SER A 39 -5.40 6.04 -11.53
N ALA A 40 -5.14 6.85 -12.56
CA ALA A 40 -5.47 8.28 -12.59
C ALA A 40 -6.95 8.62 -12.29
N ARG A 41 -7.89 7.69 -12.56
CA ARG A 41 -9.32 7.85 -12.22
C ARG A 41 -9.63 7.62 -10.74
N SER A 42 -8.75 6.93 -10.01
CA SER A 42 -8.80 6.71 -8.55
C SER A 42 -7.70 7.47 -7.80
N ALA A 43 -6.74 8.08 -8.50
CA ALA A 43 -5.71 8.96 -7.96
C ALA A 43 -6.38 10.28 -7.54
N GLY A 44 -6.86 10.32 -6.31
CA GLY A 44 -7.68 11.42 -5.78
C GLY A 44 -8.89 10.93 -4.97
N LYS A 45 -9.32 9.67 -5.15
CA LYS A 45 -10.01 8.95 -4.06
C LYS A 45 -8.95 8.60 -3.04
N ASN A 46 -8.59 9.61 -2.25
CA ASN A 46 -7.90 9.40 -1.00
C ASN A 46 -8.71 8.32 -0.27
N CYS A 47 -8.11 7.16 -0.04
CA CYS A 47 -8.51 6.32 1.08
C CYS A 47 -8.21 7.13 2.34
N ARG A 48 -9.05 8.13 2.57
CA ARG A 48 -9.09 8.94 3.77
C ARG A 48 -9.78 8.05 4.80
N SER A 49 -9.05 7.12 5.39
CA SER A 49 -9.26 6.92 6.81
C SER A 49 -8.70 8.18 7.46
N GLU A 50 -9.58 9.00 8.02
CA GLU A 50 -9.16 10.18 8.75
C GLU A 50 -8.39 9.76 9.99
N ALA A 51 -7.14 10.20 10.07
CA ALA A 51 -6.49 10.50 11.33
C ALA A 51 -5.45 11.61 11.10
N LYS A 52 -5.93 12.84 10.94
CA LYS A 52 -5.52 14.03 11.72
C LYS A 52 -6.17 15.33 11.17
N LYS A 53 -7.42 15.59 11.53
CA LYS A 53 -7.87 16.71 12.39
C LYS A 53 -9.39 16.68 12.52
#